data_AF-A0A0K2T923-F1
#
_entry.id   AF-A0A0K2T923-F1
#
_cell.length_a   1.000
_cell.length_b   1.000
_cell.length_c   1.000
_cell.angle_alpha   90.00
_cell.angle_beta   90.00
_cell.angle_gamma   90.00
#
_symmetry.space_group_name_H-M   'P 1'
#
loop_
_entity.id
_entity.type
_entity.pdbx_description
1 polymer ?
#
loop_
_entity_poly.entity_id
_entity_poly.type
_entity_poly.pdbx_seq_one_letter_code
_entity_poly.pdbx_strand_id
1 'polypeptide(L)'
;MGVCVVCQADAESQCSSCYSVTYCNREHQKQDWSSHKKICKKPYNVQEVPKMGRCMVAAKDIQMGDILLKEKCIVHGPSLEESTTPLCLGCYRPLSESSFVTCKLCKAPLCSSKCESSPIHTPECEELRNDSLGYYSFWNKTTLMRSQSPKLNYINQSIVLVLRAFGFKKRGDIKTWKEIMSLESHEEDREGSEREAFLDKNVVKILNQYSNLGSHVTPKNIQMLGGIFDTNMFELNVQGGSVSISGLFPKAAMMAHSCFKNTKVTFSEDHVMTIYARVPISKGDLIYHSYAKTFHTTTQRRIELYYGKYFSCECKRCLDPTEMGSYISALKCQNCKEGLILSESPLDLNSAWSCRHCSFVLNGVPLLERNVRMEMESIPKTDFRGLELFIEKYSDTFGSSHSFILKAKQLLSVAYGRYAGFKENNTMDAETLEKKVEYCRLVLKTERIIESGISTRIGMACYELAMALKLLSEVSQKSIPKHEIKNLLEEAVQSLSYEPLSSHYRKLGIQAEMELIELRSNLLSKTR
;
A
#
# COMPACT_ATOMS: atom_id res chain seq x y z
N MET A 1 18.80 14.35 -6.16
CA MET A 1 18.99 15.70 -6.72
C MET A 1 19.58 15.55 -8.11
N GLY A 2 19.14 16.37 -9.07
CA GLY A 2 19.69 16.37 -10.43
C GLY A 2 20.45 17.68 -10.69
N VAL A 3 21.15 17.75 -11.80
CA VAL A 3 21.80 18.99 -12.25
C VAL A 3 20.95 19.67 -13.32
N CYS A 4 20.91 21.00 -13.31
CA CYS A 4 20.22 21.78 -14.31
C CYS A 4 20.89 21.59 -15.68
N VAL A 5 20.14 21.17 -16.69
CA VAL A 5 20.71 20.93 -18.04
C VAL A 5 21.34 22.19 -18.67
N VAL A 6 20.86 23.38 -18.26
CA VAL A 6 21.36 24.67 -18.76
C VAL A 6 22.59 25.18 -17.99
N CYS A 7 22.52 25.28 -16.66
CA CYS A 7 23.58 25.93 -15.86
C CYS A 7 24.43 24.97 -15.00
N GLN A 8 24.14 23.67 -15.02
CA GLN A 8 24.82 22.63 -14.24
C GLN A 8 24.76 22.77 -12.71
N ALA A 9 24.05 23.79 -12.18
CA ALA A 9 23.78 23.91 -10.75
C ALA A 9 22.78 22.84 -10.28
N ASP A 10 22.76 22.60 -8.97
CA ASP A 10 21.78 21.71 -8.35
C ASP A 10 20.35 22.15 -8.67
N ALA A 11 19.53 21.16 -9.01
CA ALA A 11 18.17 21.38 -9.48
C ALA A 11 17.22 20.26 -9.02
N GLU A 12 15.98 20.66 -8.79
CA GLU A 12 14.92 19.75 -8.31
C GLU A 12 13.74 19.63 -9.28
N SER A 13 13.56 20.60 -10.18
CA SER A 13 12.40 20.63 -11.08
C SER A 13 12.67 19.84 -12.35
N GLN A 14 12.09 18.64 -12.46
CA GLN A 14 12.17 17.82 -13.65
C GLN A 14 11.14 18.22 -14.71
N CYS A 15 11.41 17.95 -15.99
CA CYS A 15 10.40 18.05 -17.06
C CYS A 15 9.18 17.21 -16.70
N SER A 16 8.01 17.84 -16.59
CA SER A 16 6.76 17.19 -16.14
C SER A 16 6.18 16.18 -17.13
N SER A 17 6.68 16.15 -18.36
CA SER A 17 6.24 15.23 -19.41
C SER A 17 7.08 13.96 -19.45
N CYS A 18 8.42 14.08 -19.47
CA CYS A 18 9.33 12.95 -19.71
C CYS A 18 10.24 12.60 -18.53
N TYR A 19 10.34 13.48 -17.52
CA TYR A 19 11.19 13.36 -16.34
C TYR A 19 12.71 13.18 -16.58
N SER A 20 13.18 13.28 -17.84
CA SER A 20 14.57 12.95 -18.21
C SER A 20 15.57 14.11 -18.06
N VAL A 21 15.09 15.32 -17.84
CA VAL A 21 15.92 16.52 -17.67
C VAL A 21 15.44 17.32 -16.47
N THR A 22 16.37 18.00 -15.81
CA THR A 22 16.12 18.82 -14.62
C THR A 22 16.50 20.27 -14.89
N TYR A 23 15.75 21.19 -14.29
CA TYR A 23 15.92 22.63 -14.40
C TYR A 23 15.90 23.23 -12.98
N CYS A 24 16.71 24.25 -12.72
CA CYS A 24 16.62 24.97 -11.45
C CYS A 24 15.41 25.92 -11.40
N ASN A 25 14.90 26.38 -12.56
CA ASN A 25 13.77 27.29 -12.67
C ASN A 25 13.07 27.19 -14.05
N ARG A 26 11.99 27.95 -14.23
CA ARG A 26 11.18 27.95 -15.46
C ARG A 26 11.90 28.64 -16.62
N GLU A 27 12.79 29.57 -16.34
CA GLU A 27 13.57 30.32 -17.33
C GLU A 27 14.51 29.37 -18.09
N HIS A 28 15.25 28.52 -17.37
CA HIS A 28 16.11 27.51 -17.98
C HIS A 28 15.31 26.45 -18.74
N GLN A 29 14.11 26.09 -18.28
CA GLN A 29 13.23 25.23 -19.06
C GLN A 29 12.85 25.87 -20.39
N LYS A 30 12.46 27.15 -20.40
CA LYS A 30 12.11 27.88 -21.64
C LYS A 30 13.30 27.97 -22.60
N GLN A 31 14.51 28.19 -22.07
CA GLN A 31 15.74 28.26 -22.85
C GLN A 31 16.02 26.94 -23.58
N ASP A 32 15.91 25.81 -22.87
CA ASP A 32 16.14 24.48 -23.44
C ASP A 32 14.96 23.94 -24.28
N TRP A 33 13.73 24.45 -24.07
CA TRP A 33 12.51 23.87 -24.64
C TRP A 33 12.52 23.70 -26.16
N SER A 34 13.14 24.63 -26.89
CA SER A 34 13.22 24.56 -28.36
C SER A 34 13.94 23.31 -28.86
N SER A 35 14.95 22.85 -28.10
CA SER A 35 15.72 21.63 -28.33
C SER A 35 15.03 20.43 -27.69
N HIS A 36 14.68 20.54 -26.40
CA HIS A 36 14.13 19.43 -25.63
C HIS A 36 12.79 18.92 -26.17
N LYS A 37 11.90 19.80 -26.65
CA LYS A 37 10.58 19.39 -27.18
C LYS A 37 10.67 18.35 -28.31
N LYS A 38 11.77 18.33 -29.06
CA LYS A 38 12.01 17.38 -30.16
C LYS A 38 12.28 15.96 -29.66
N ILE A 39 12.78 15.82 -28.43
CA ILE A 39 13.17 14.55 -27.81
C ILE A 39 12.34 14.21 -26.56
N CYS A 40 11.45 15.11 -26.14
CA CYS A 40 10.60 14.95 -24.97
C CYS A 40 9.56 13.84 -25.19
N LYS A 41 9.85 12.63 -24.70
CA LYS A 41 8.97 11.47 -24.80
C LYS A 41 8.46 11.05 -23.42
N LYS A 42 7.13 11.01 -23.27
CA LYS A 42 6.49 10.46 -22.07
C LYS A 42 6.94 9.01 -21.84
N PRO A 43 7.02 8.55 -20.57
CA PRO A 43 7.41 7.17 -20.28
C PRO A 43 6.39 6.15 -20.77
N TYR A 44 5.11 6.52 -20.82
CA TYR A 44 4.01 5.61 -21.13
C TYR A 44 2.92 6.27 -22.00
N ASN A 45 2.09 5.43 -22.59
CA ASN A 45 0.80 5.78 -23.20
C ASN A 45 -0.30 4.91 -22.57
N VAL A 46 -1.55 5.35 -22.65
CA VAL A 46 -2.72 4.52 -22.29
C VAL A 46 -3.26 3.86 -23.56
N GLN A 47 -3.48 2.56 -23.53
CA GLN A 47 -3.98 1.77 -24.65
C GLN A 47 -5.07 0.80 -24.18
N GLU A 48 -6.00 0.44 -25.08
CA GLU A 48 -6.94 -0.65 -24.85
C GLU A 48 -6.23 -2.00 -24.95
N VAL A 49 -6.36 -2.82 -23.92
CA VAL A 49 -5.77 -4.15 -23.82
C VAL A 49 -6.90 -5.18 -23.71
N PRO A 50 -6.91 -6.23 -24.56
CA PRO A 50 -7.92 -7.27 -24.49
C PRO A 50 -8.07 -7.83 -23.07
N LYS A 51 -9.32 -7.94 -22.57
CA LYS A 51 -9.69 -8.41 -21.22
C LYS A 51 -9.27 -7.52 -20.04
N MET A 52 -8.40 -6.52 -20.23
CA MET A 52 -7.96 -5.61 -19.16
C MET A 52 -8.47 -4.17 -19.34
N GLY A 53 -9.03 -3.83 -20.50
CA GLY A 53 -9.47 -2.47 -20.82
C GLY A 53 -8.28 -1.51 -20.95
N ARG A 54 -8.47 -0.26 -20.52
CA ARG A 54 -7.44 0.79 -20.63
C ARG A 54 -6.29 0.55 -19.65
N CYS A 55 -5.09 0.41 -20.18
CA CYS A 55 -3.89 0.13 -19.42
C CYS A 55 -2.71 1.03 -19.81
N MET A 56 -1.81 1.28 -18.87
CA MET A 56 -0.52 1.90 -19.13
C MET A 56 0.45 0.95 -19.84
N VAL A 57 0.98 1.39 -20.98
CA VAL A 57 1.97 0.68 -21.79
C VAL A 57 3.21 1.56 -21.95
N ALA A 58 4.40 0.98 -21.75
CA ALA A 58 5.67 1.69 -21.90
C ALA A 58 5.84 2.23 -23.33
N ALA A 59 6.07 3.54 -23.46
CA ALA A 59 6.21 4.22 -24.75
C ALA A 59 7.65 4.20 -25.30
N LYS A 60 8.61 3.80 -24.46
CA LYS A 60 10.04 3.67 -24.71
C LYS A 60 10.62 2.62 -23.76
N ASP A 61 11.87 2.24 -23.94
CA ASP A 61 12.58 1.46 -22.94
C ASP A 61 12.81 2.33 -21.69
N ILE A 62 12.57 1.74 -20.52
CA ILE A 62 12.59 2.42 -19.23
C ILE A 62 13.59 1.70 -18.34
N GLN A 63 14.49 2.48 -17.74
CA GLN A 63 15.51 1.95 -16.85
C GLN A 63 14.97 1.79 -15.43
N MET A 64 15.56 0.87 -14.69
CA MET A 64 15.29 0.74 -13.26
C MET A 64 15.62 2.06 -12.54
N GLY A 65 14.68 2.58 -11.76
CA GLY A 65 14.78 3.85 -11.04
C GLY A 65 14.16 5.04 -11.78
N ASP A 66 13.80 4.91 -13.06
CA ASP A 66 13.17 5.99 -13.83
C ASP A 66 11.79 6.33 -13.26
N ILE A 67 11.44 7.62 -13.31
CA ILE A 67 10.11 8.11 -12.93
C ILE A 67 9.14 7.91 -14.09
N LEU A 68 8.06 7.18 -13.82
CA LEU A 68 6.97 6.91 -14.76
C LEU A 68 5.89 7.99 -14.70
N LEU A 69 5.53 8.41 -13.48
CA LEU A 69 4.45 9.35 -13.22
C LEU A 69 4.65 10.06 -11.88
N LYS A 70 4.35 11.35 -11.85
CA LYS A 70 4.03 12.10 -10.62
C LYS A 70 2.61 12.62 -10.73
N GLU A 71 1.76 12.31 -9.76
CA GLU A 71 0.35 12.69 -9.76
C GLU A 71 -0.12 13.13 -8.37
N LYS A 72 -0.77 14.29 -8.31
CA LYS A 72 -1.41 14.81 -7.09
C LYS A 72 -2.76 14.11 -6.92
N CYS A 73 -3.08 13.69 -5.70
CA CYS A 73 -4.39 13.15 -5.38
C CYS A 73 -5.49 14.19 -5.63
N ILE A 74 -6.57 13.80 -6.33
CA ILE A 74 -7.68 14.73 -6.65
C ILE A 74 -8.86 14.61 -5.69
N VAL A 75 -9.09 13.42 -5.12
CA VAL A 75 -10.11 13.15 -4.11
C VAL A 75 -9.50 12.22 -3.09
N HIS A 76 -9.53 12.58 -1.82
CA HIS A 76 -9.08 11.71 -0.73
C HIS A 76 -9.94 11.90 0.50
N GLY A 77 -9.90 10.95 1.43
CA GLY A 77 -10.74 10.94 2.63
C GLY A 77 -10.85 9.56 3.28
N PRO A 78 -11.56 9.46 4.41
CA PRO A 78 -11.87 8.16 5.03
C PRO A 78 -12.51 7.21 4.00
N SER A 79 -12.23 5.91 4.13
CA SER A 79 -12.85 4.89 3.26
C SER A 79 -14.37 4.95 3.33
N LEU A 80 -15.04 4.47 2.26
CA LEU A 80 -16.50 4.32 2.25
C LEU A 80 -16.95 3.26 3.29
N GLU A 81 -16.11 2.26 3.54
CA GLU A 81 -16.32 1.28 4.60
C GLU A 81 -16.14 1.91 5.99
N GLU A 82 -16.92 1.47 6.97
CA GLU A 82 -16.89 2.06 8.31
C GLU A 82 -15.49 1.91 8.95
N SER A 83 -14.78 3.04 9.10
CA SER A 83 -13.60 3.12 9.95
C SER A 83 -14.03 3.06 11.41
N THR A 84 -13.43 2.19 12.20
CA THR A 84 -13.65 2.13 13.66
C THR A 84 -13.18 3.39 14.37
N THR A 85 -12.35 4.20 13.72
CA THR A 85 -11.74 5.40 14.29
C THR A 85 -12.09 6.62 13.43
N PRO A 86 -12.95 7.53 13.94
CA PRO A 86 -13.26 8.79 13.27
C PRO A 86 -12.04 9.69 13.14
N LEU A 87 -11.91 10.35 11.99
CA LEU A 87 -10.75 11.18 11.65
C LEU A 87 -11.09 12.67 11.59
N CYS A 88 -10.14 13.54 11.91
CA CYS A 88 -10.25 14.96 11.61
C CYS A 88 -10.36 15.16 10.10
N LEU A 89 -11.41 15.80 9.60
CA LEU A 89 -11.56 16.01 8.15
C LEU A 89 -10.60 17.06 7.57
N GLY A 90 -9.94 17.84 8.42
CA GLY A 90 -8.94 18.84 7.99
C GLY A 90 -7.48 18.37 8.00
N CYS A 91 -7.16 17.26 8.66
CA CYS A 91 -5.77 16.75 8.74
C CYS A 91 -5.62 15.24 8.91
N TYR A 92 -6.72 14.49 8.95
CA TYR A 92 -6.80 13.03 9.14
C TYR A 92 -6.24 12.48 10.44
N ARG A 93 -5.89 13.34 11.40
CA ARG A 93 -5.52 12.88 12.75
C ARG A 93 -6.68 12.08 13.36
N PRO A 94 -6.43 10.91 13.96
CA PRO A 94 -7.42 10.17 14.73
C PRO A 94 -8.00 11.03 15.84
N LEU A 95 -9.32 10.99 16.02
CA LEU A 95 -10.01 11.75 17.05
C LEU A 95 -10.33 10.85 18.25
N SER A 96 -10.46 11.49 19.43
CA SER A 96 -11.04 10.87 20.63
C SER A 96 -12.16 11.77 21.17
N GLU A 97 -13.08 11.20 21.96
CA GLU A 97 -14.16 11.97 22.60
C GLU A 97 -13.63 13.15 23.45
N SER A 98 -12.42 13.01 24.00
CA SER A 98 -11.73 14.05 24.77
C SER A 98 -11.00 15.11 23.94
N SER A 99 -10.88 14.94 22.61
CA SER A 99 -10.00 15.76 21.77
C SER A 99 -10.54 16.10 20.37
N PHE A 100 -11.83 16.41 20.28
CA PHE A 100 -12.42 16.92 19.03
C PHE A 100 -13.31 18.15 19.25
N VAL A 101 -13.48 18.92 18.19
CA VAL A 101 -14.44 20.03 18.06
C VAL A 101 -15.25 19.83 16.78
N THR A 102 -16.35 20.56 16.62
CA THR A 102 -17.14 20.55 15.39
C THR A 102 -16.93 21.83 14.59
N CYS A 103 -16.85 21.70 13.26
CA CYS A 103 -16.78 22.84 12.36
C CYS A 103 -17.97 23.77 12.57
N LYS A 104 -17.75 25.09 12.67
CA LYS A 104 -18.84 26.04 12.94
C LYS A 104 -19.89 26.09 11.84
N LEU A 105 -19.48 25.79 10.59
CA LEU A 105 -20.30 25.89 9.38
C LEU A 105 -21.08 24.60 9.08
N CYS A 106 -20.40 23.44 9.06
CA CYS A 106 -21.00 22.16 8.64
C CYS A 106 -21.08 21.10 9.76
N LYS A 107 -20.55 21.42 10.95
CA LYS A 107 -20.50 20.54 12.15
C LYS A 107 -19.70 19.25 11.99
N ALA A 108 -18.92 19.12 10.92
CA ALA A 108 -17.96 18.02 10.75
C ALA A 108 -16.95 17.94 11.92
N PRO A 109 -16.47 16.75 12.30
CA PRO A 109 -15.51 16.61 13.38
C PRO A 109 -14.10 17.02 12.96
N LEU A 110 -13.46 17.82 13.80
CA LEU A 110 -12.13 18.37 13.60
C LEU A 110 -11.31 18.23 14.89
N CYS A 111 -9.98 18.21 14.79
CA CYS A 111 -9.11 18.18 15.96
C CYS A 111 -8.99 19.56 16.64
N SER A 112 -9.27 20.64 15.90
CA SER A 112 -9.27 22.02 16.41
C SER A 112 -9.93 22.97 15.40
N SER A 113 -10.25 24.19 15.84
CA SER A 113 -10.79 25.26 14.98
C SER A 113 -9.85 25.65 13.82
N LYS A 114 -8.54 25.39 13.95
CA LYS A 114 -7.57 25.62 12.85
C LYS A 114 -7.87 24.76 11.61
N CYS A 115 -8.52 23.62 11.78
CA CYS A 115 -8.88 22.74 10.68
C CYS A 115 -10.17 23.16 9.95
N GLU A 116 -10.91 24.17 10.45
CA GLU A 116 -12.13 24.66 9.79
C GLU A 116 -11.84 25.26 8.40
N SER A 117 -10.69 25.92 8.24
CA SER A 117 -10.23 26.51 6.99
C SER A 117 -9.26 25.62 6.21
N SER A 118 -9.10 24.35 6.62
CA SER A 118 -8.17 23.44 5.92
C SER A 118 -8.64 23.20 4.48
N PRO A 119 -7.77 23.34 3.47
CA PRO A 119 -8.10 23.00 2.07
C PRO A 119 -8.55 21.56 1.86
N ILE A 120 -8.23 20.66 2.81
CA ILE A 120 -8.70 19.27 2.79
C ILE A 120 -10.19 19.20 3.16
N HIS A 121 -10.65 20.04 4.10
CA HIS A 121 -12.02 20.03 4.63
C HIS A 121 -12.99 20.93 3.87
N THR A 122 -12.50 22.03 3.28
CA THR A 122 -13.34 22.98 2.56
C THR A 122 -14.23 22.35 1.48
N PRO A 123 -13.80 21.33 0.70
CA PRO A 123 -14.60 20.86 -0.43
C PRO A 123 -15.93 20.22 -0.02
N GLU A 124 -15.98 19.40 1.04
CA GLU A 124 -17.24 18.85 1.56
C GLU A 124 -17.97 19.82 2.48
N CYS A 125 -17.25 20.72 3.16
CA CYS A 125 -17.86 21.75 4.00
C CYS A 125 -18.76 22.68 3.19
N GLU A 126 -18.34 23.08 1.99
CA GLU A 126 -19.12 23.89 1.05
C GLU A 126 -20.42 23.22 0.59
N GLU A 127 -20.43 21.88 0.50
CA GLU A 127 -21.63 21.11 0.19
C GLU A 127 -22.63 21.13 1.33
N LEU A 128 -22.13 21.01 2.56
CA LEU A 128 -22.95 20.83 3.76
C LEU A 128 -23.37 22.15 4.43
N ARG A 129 -22.56 23.23 4.35
CA ARG A 129 -22.77 24.47 5.12
C ARG A 129 -24.04 25.24 4.76
N ASN A 130 -24.57 25.01 3.56
CA ASN A 130 -25.78 25.69 3.07
C ASN A 130 -27.06 24.91 3.42
N ASP A 131 -26.96 23.75 4.07
CA ASP A 131 -28.12 23.03 4.60
C ASP A 131 -28.67 23.81 5.81
N SER A 132 -29.96 24.14 5.79
CA SER A 132 -30.63 24.95 6.82
C SER A 132 -30.59 24.33 8.22
N LEU A 133 -30.20 23.06 8.33
CA LEU A 133 -30.04 22.35 9.58
C LEU A 133 -28.56 22.12 9.92
N GLY A 134 -27.62 22.18 8.97
CA GLY A 134 -26.19 22.25 9.24
C GLY A 134 -25.60 21.10 10.08
N TYR A 135 -26.10 19.86 9.99
CA TYR A 135 -25.57 18.75 10.79
C TYR A 135 -24.98 17.60 9.97
N TYR A 136 -23.81 17.15 10.41
CA TYR A 136 -23.26 15.85 10.07
C TYR A 136 -24.20 14.75 10.61
N SER A 137 -24.50 13.75 9.78
CA SER A 137 -25.42 12.67 10.16
C SER A 137 -24.70 11.67 11.08
N PHE A 138 -25.38 11.21 12.14
CA PHE A 138 -24.85 10.19 13.04
C PHE A 138 -25.82 9.03 13.23
N TRP A 139 -25.30 7.84 13.48
CA TRP A 139 -26.11 6.65 13.76
C TRP A 139 -26.45 6.56 15.25
N ASN A 140 -27.74 6.56 15.62
CA ASN A 140 -28.16 6.25 16.99
C ASN A 140 -28.81 4.86 17.03
N LYS A 141 -28.08 3.87 17.56
CA LYS A 141 -28.50 2.45 17.71
C LYS A 141 -28.84 1.73 16.40
N THR A 142 -29.82 2.21 15.63
CA THR A 142 -30.25 1.67 14.33
C THR A 142 -30.79 2.72 13.35
N THR A 143 -30.95 3.98 13.78
CA THR A 143 -31.54 5.05 12.97
C THR A 143 -30.58 6.22 12.79
N LEU A 144 -30.61 6.81 11.60
CA LEU A 144 -29.83 8.02 11.31
C LEU A 144 -30.50 9.21 11.98
N MET A 145 -29.74 9.97 12.76
CA MET A 145 -30.19 11.16 13.48
C MET A 145 -29.27 12.35 13.19
N ARG A 146 -29.79 13.56 13.45
CA ARG A 146 -29.07 14.85 13.32
C ARG A 146 -28.93 15.48 14.70
N SER A 147 -27.73 15.94 15.06
CA SER A 147 -27.44 16.50 16.39
C SER A 147 -26.42 17.62 16.29
N GLN A 148 -26.58 18.63 17.14
CA GLN A 148 -25.60 19.71 17.31
C GLN A 148 -24.36 19.25 18.11
N SER A 149 -24.47 18.11 18.80
CA SER A 149 -23.44 17.51 19.64
C SER A 149 -23.37 16.00 19.38
N PRO A 150 -22.94 15.58 18.18
CA PRO A 150 -22.81 14.16 17.86
C PRO A 150 -21.69 13.54 18.72
N LYS A 151 -21.93 12.33 19.25
CA LYS A 151 -20.85 11.55 19.85
C LYS A 151 -19.96 11.03 18.74
N LEU A 152 -18.64 11.04 18.98
CA LEU A 152 -17.64 10.72 17.97
C LEU A 152 -17.89 9.35 17.34
N ASN A 153 -18.20 8.35 18.17
CA ASN A 153 -18.44 6.95 17.75
C ASN A 153 -19.66 6.74 16.84
N TYR A 154 -20.48 7.78 16.62
CA TYR A 154 -21.67 7.69 15.78
C TYR A 154 -21.54 8.48 14.47
N ILE A 155 -20.44 9.22 14.28
CA ILE A 155 -20.23 10.05 13.08
C ILE A 155 -20.02 9.16 11.85
N ASN A 156 -20.84 9.33 10.82
CA ASN A 156 -20.65 8.65 9.55
C ASN A 156 -19.75 9.45 8.59
N GLN A 157 -18.53 8.99 8.35
CA GLN A 157 -17.59 9.63 7.42
C GLN A 157 -17.61 9.03 6.00
N SER A 158 -18.46 8.05 5.73
CA SER A 158 -18.56 7.36 4.43
C SER A 158 -19.07 8.28 3.32
N ILE A 159 -19.73 9.39 3.64
CA ILE A 159 -20.21 10.36 2.63
C ILE A 159 -19.13 11.32 2.12
N VAL A 160 -17.97 11.41 2.79
CA VAL A 160 -16.97 12.46 2.55
C VAL A 160 -16.39 12.41 1.14
N LEU A 161 -15.95 11.24 0.70
CA LEU A 161 -15.35 11.06 -0.63
C LEU A 161 -16.33 11.48 -1.74
N VAL A 162 -17.60 11.10 -1.57
CA VAL A 162 -18.68 11.38 -2.53
C VAL A 162 -18.95 12.89 -2.61
N LEU A 163 -19.08 13.56 -1.46
CA LEU A 163 -19.27 15.02 -1.41
C LEU A 163 -18.09 15.77 -2.02
N ARG A 164 -16.86 15.35 -1.71
CA ARG A 164 -15.65 15.98 -2.28
C ARG A 164 -15.60 15.84 -3.80
N ALA A 165 -15.97 14.69 -4.34
CA ALA A 165 -16.02 14.47 -5.79
C ALA A 165 -17.12 15.29 -6.47
N PHE A 166 -18.34 15.32 -5.92
CA PHE A 166 -19.43 16.14 -6.47
C PHE A 166 -19.13 17.64 -6.45
N GLY A 167 -18.37 18.11 -5.45
CA GLY A 167 -17.94 19.50 -5.36
C GLY A 167 -17.19 20.01 -6.60
N PHE A 168 -16.49 19.15 -7.36
CA PHE A 168 -15.86 19.54 -8.63
C PHE A 168 -16.91 20.01 -9.64
N LYS A 169 -18.00 19.27 -9.81
CA LYS A 169 -19.08 19.62 -10.73
C LYS A 169 -19.79 20.90 -10.29
N LYS A 170 -20.07 21.04 -8.99
CA LYS A 170 -20.75 22.21 -8.43
C LYS A 170 -19.93 23.50 -8.59
N ARG A 171 -18.60 23.44 -8.38
CA ARG A 171 -17.69 24.57 -8.56
C ARG A 171 -17.32 24.88 -10.01
N GLY A 172 -17.85 24.11 -10.98
CA GLY A 172 -17.59 24.33 -12.41
C GLY A 172 -16.30 23.70 -12.93
N ASP A 173 -15.61 22.88 -12.14
CA ASP A 173 -14.47 22.06 -12.61
C ASP A 173 -14.98 20.80 -13.33
N ILE A 174 -15.59 21.02 -14.48
CA ILE A 174 -16.15 19.98 -15.35
C ILE A 174 -15.06 19.04 -15.88
N LYS A 175 -13.81 19.52 -15.98
CA LYS A 175 -12.69 18.73 -16.50
C LYS A 175 -12.34 17.61 -15.52
N THR A 176 -12.08 17.95 -14.26
CA THR A 176 -11.77 16.96 -13.22
C THR A 176 -12.94 16.02 -12.98
N TRP A 177 -14.18 16.55 -12.99
CA TRP A 177 -15.38 15.72 -12.91
C TRP A 177 -15.45 14.67 -14.03
N LYS A 178 -15.24 15.07 -15.29
CA LYS A 178 -15.23 14.14 -16.43
C LYS A 178 -14.11 13.11 -16.33
N GLU A 179 -12.94 13.49 -15.81
CA GLU A 179 -11.82 12.57 -15.59
C GLU A 179 -12.20 11.49 -14.56
N ILE A 180 -12.79 11.86 -13.42
CA ILE A 180 -13.29 10.93 -12.40
C ILE A 180 -14.33 9.98 -12.99
N MET A 181 -15.36 10.53 -13.65
CA MET A 181 -16.47 9.75 -14.18
C MET A 181 -16.10 8.89 -15.39
N SER A 182 -14.88 9.03 -15.91
CA SER A 182 -14.35 8.17 -16.97
C SER A 182 -13.66 6.92 -16.45
N LEU A 183 -13.51 6.76 -15.13
CA LEU A 183 -12.87 5.60 -14.51
C LEU A 183 -13.84 4.42 -14.44
N GLU A 184 -13.28 3.21 -14.39
CA GLU A 184 -14.08 1.97 -14.31
C GLU A 184 -14.86 1.92 -12.99
N SER A 185 -16.15 1.63 -13.07
CA SER A 185 -17.05 1.57 -11.92
C SER A 185 -17.57 0.16 -11.64
N HIS A 186 -17.41 -0.77 -12.58
CA HIS A 186 -18.02 -2.10 -12.54
C HIS A 186 -19.52 -2.02 -12.23
N GLU A 187 -20.25 -1.11 -12.88
CA GLU A 187 -21.68 -0.88 -12.64
C GLU A 187 -22.49 -2.17 -12.81
N GLU A 188 -22.24 -2.92 -13.89
CA GLU A 188 -22.92 -4.19 -14.19
C GLU A 188 -22.61 -5.28 -13.15
N ASP A 189 -21.34 -5.45 -12.76
CA ASP A 189 -20.94 -6.46 -11.76
C ASP A 189 -21.45 -6.13 -10.34
N ARG A 190 -21.78 -4.87 -10.09
CA ARG A 190 -22.22 -4.37 -8.77
C ARG A 190 -23.72 -4.48 -8.57
N GLU A 191 -24.51 -4.56 -9.64
CA GLU A 191 -25.96 -4.68 -9.55
C GLU A 191 -26.37 -5.93 -8.75
N GLY A 192 -27.18 -5.75 -7.71
CA GLY A 192 -27.63 -6.82 -6.81
C GLY A 192 -26.57 -7.32 -5.82
N SER A 193 -25.37 -6.72 -5.79
CA SER A 193 -24.28 -7.15 -4.90
C SER A 193 -24.41 -6.61 -3.47
N GLU A 194 -23.71 -7.24 -2.52
CA GLU A 194 -23.59 -6.73 -1.14
C GLU A 194 -22.99 -5.31 -1.09
N ARG A 195 -22.15 -4.94 -2.08
CA ARG A 195 -21.53 -3.62 -2.17
C ARG A 195 -22.52 -2.53 -2.58
N GLU A 196 -23.41 -2.83 -3.52
CA GLU A 196 -24.51 -1.91 -3.86
C GLU A 196 -25.41 -1.68 -2.64
N ALA A 197 -25.85 -2.76 -2.00
CA ALA A 197 -26.70 -2.70 -0.81
C ALA A 197 -26.02 -1.94 0.36
N PHE A 198 -24.71 -2.11 0.54
CA PHE A 198 -23.93 -1.36 1.52
C PHE A 198 -23.96 0.15 1.23
N LEU A 199 -23.68 0.55 -0.01
CA LEU A 199 -23.69 1.96 -0.40
C LEU A 199 -25.09 2.58 -0.27
N ASP A 200 -26.14 1.85 -0.63
CA ASP A 200 -27.50 2.32 -0.49
C ASP A 200 -27.84 2.67 0.96
N LYS A 201 -27.50 1.75 1.87
CA LYS A 201 -27.75 1.90 3.31
C LYS A 201 -26.92 3.01 3.93
N ASN A 202 -25.63 3.07 3.60
CA ASN A 202 -24.64 3.86 4.36
C ASN A 202 -24.28 5.19 3.71
N VAL A 203 -24.60 5.40 2.44
CA VAL A 203 -24.25 6.63 1.69
C VAL A 203 -25.47 7.24 1.02
N VAL A 204 -26.17 6.50 0.14
CA VAL A 204 -27.32 7.04 -0.63
C VAL A 204 -28.43 7.51 0.30
N LYS A 205 -28.86 6.66 1.25
CA LYS A 205 -29.90 6.99 2.22
C LYS A 205 -29.56 8.21 3.08
N ILE A 206 -28.27 8.47 3.31
CA ILE A 206 -27.79 9.63 4.08
C ILE A 206 -27.83 10.88 3.21
N LEU A 207 -27.24 10.82 2.02
CA LEU A 207 -27.15 11.95 1.10
C LEU A 207 -28.53 12.44 0.65
N ASN A 208 -29.49 11.53 0.43
CA ASN A 208 -30.86 11.89 0.06
C ASN A 208 -31.62 12.73 1.10
N GLN A 209 -31.12 12.83 2.34
CA GLN A 209 -31.75 13.66 3.36
C GLN A 209 -31.33 15.13 3.27
N TYR A 210 -30.26 15.45 2.55
CA TYR A 210 -29.77 16.81 2.37
C TYR A 210 -30.47 17.45 1.16
N SER A 211 -31.15 18.58 1.39
CA SER A 211 -31.95 19.23 0.33
C SER A 211 -31.10 20.06 -0.65
N ASN A 212 -29.87 20.42 -0.27
CA ASN A 212 -29.06 21.43 -0.97
C ASN A 212 -27.80 20.89 -1.68
N LEU A 213 -27.68 19.57 -1.88
CA LEU A 213 -26.52 18.94 -2.55
C LEU A 213 -26.49 19.16 -4.07
N GLY A 214 -27.57 19.68 -4.66
CA GLY A 214 -27.70 19.94 -6.09
C GLY A 214 -28.23 18.75 -6.87
N SER A 215 -28.91 19.01 -7.99
CA SER A 215 -29.68 18.02 -8.77
C SER A 215 -28.85 16.88 -9.38
N HIS A 216 -27.53 17.01 -9.39
CA HIS A 216 -26.63 16.00 -9.93
C HIS A 216 -26.25 14.91 -8.91
N VAL A 217 -26.55 15.10 -7.63
CA VAL A 217 -26.37 14.10 -6.57
C VAL A 217 -27.59 13.19 -6.55
N THR A 218 -27.55 12.15 -7.37
CA THR A 218 -28.62 11.17 -7.55
C THR A 218 -28.16 9.80 -7.06
N PRO A 219 -29.06 8.89 -6.64
CA PRO A 219 -28.70 7.52 -6.26
C PRO A 219 -27.81 6.82 -7.29
N LYS A 220 -28.16 6.96 -8.59
CA LYS A 220 -27.36 6.42 -9.69
C LYS A 220 -25.92 6.98 -9.72
N ASN A 221 -25.75 8.30 -9.62
CA ASN A 221 -24.41 8.89 -9.63
C ASN A 221 -23.61 8.57 -8.36
N ILE A 222 -24.27 8.41 -7.21
CA ILE A 222 -23.63 7.97 -5.97
C ILE A 222 -23.13 6.53 -6.12
N GLN A 223 -23.95 5.63 -6.67
CA GLN A 223 -23.54 4.25 -6.95
C GLN A 223 -22.37 4.20 -7.94
N MET A 224 -22.41 5.01 -9.01
CA MET A 224 -21.31 5.07 -9.97
C MET A 224 -19.99 5.53 -9.31
N LEU A 225 -20.04 6.60 -8.49
CA LEU A 225 -18.86 7.06 -7.74
C LEU A 225 -18.37 6.02 -6.74
N GLY A 226 -19.27 5.31 -6.07
CA GLY A 226 -18.93 4.18 -5.19
C GLY A 226 -18.08 3.13 -5.89
N GLY A 227 -18.52 2.72 -7.08
CA GLY A 227 -17.81 1.73 -7.89
C GLY A 227 -16.46 2.23 -8.37
N ILE A 228 -16.39 3.50 -8.77
CA ILE A 228 -15.12 4.15 -9.12
C ILE A 228 -14.16 4.14 -7.93
N PHE A 229 -14.63 4.45 -6.73
CA PHE A 229 -13.80 4.50 -5.53
C PHE A 229 -13.29 3.13 -5.12
N ASP A 230 -14.19 2.13 -5.09
CA ASP A 230 -13.87 0.72 -4.84
C ASP A 230 -12.77 0.20 -5.78
N THR A 231 -12.83 0.60 -7.05
CA THR A 231 -11.99 0.05 -8.11
C THR A 231 -10.67 0.81 -8.28
N ASN A 232 -10.66 2.13 -8.11
CA ASN A 232 -9.55 2.98 -8.56
C ASN A 232 -8.78 3.70 -7.44
N MET A 233 -9.24 3.64 -6.19
CA MET A 233 -8.53 4.31 -5.10
C MET A 233 -7.33 3.52 -4.59
N PHE A 234 -6.35 4.29 -4.11
CA PHE A 234 -5.13 3.82 -3.47
C PHE A 234 -5.18 4.13 -1.97
N GLU A 235 -4.62 3.23 -1.17
CA GLU A 235 -4.44 3.43 0.26
C GLU A 235 -3.30 4.43 0.53
N LEU A 236 -3.60 5.48 1.30
CA LEU A 236 -2.67 6.52 1.70
C LEU A 236 -2.46 6.46 3.22
N ASN A 237 -1.22 6.28 3.67
CA ASN A 237 -0.90 6.34 5.09
C ASN A 237 -0.82 7.80 5.55
N VAL A 238 -1.54 8.14 6.62
CA VAL A 238 -1.48 9.45 7.25
C VAL A 238 -0.21 9.55 8.10
N GLN A 239 0.32 10.76 8.29
CA GLN A 239 1.46 11.02 9.20
C GLN A 239 1.23 10.35 10.56
N GLY A 240 2.19 9.52 10.99
CA GLY A 240 2.11 8.72 12.22
C GLY A 240 1.75 7.25 12.00
N GLY A 241 1.35 6.85 10.78
CA GLY A 241 1.24 5.45 10.34
C GLY A 241 0.18 4.59 11.02
N SER A 242 -0.63 5.14 11.91
CA SER A 242 -1.68 4.41 12.64
C SER A 242 -3.00 4.32 11.88
N VAL A 243 -3.19 5.12 10.83
CA VAL A 243 -4.42 5.17 10.04
C VAL A 243 -4.10 5.37 8.56
N SER A 244 -4.88 4.71 7.71
CA SER A 244 -4.92 4.94 6.28
C SER A 244 -6.22 5.61 5.83
N ILE A 245 -6.12 6.38 4.74
CA ILE A 245 -7.25 7.00 4.03
C ILE A 245 -7.24 6.52 2.58
N SER A 246 -8.32 6.72 1.86
CA SER A 246 -8.40 6.43 0.42
C SER A 246 -8.09 7.67 -0.40
N GLY A 247 -7.43 7.49 -1.55
CA GLY A 247 -7.08 8.57 -2.48
C GLY A 247 -7.23 8.17 -3.94
N LEU A 248 -7.77 9.06 -4.77
CA LEU A 248 -7.99 8.86 -6.19
C LEU A 248 -6.91 9.55 -7.02
N PHE A 249 -6.29 8.76 -7.91
CA PHE A 249 -5.21 9.16 -8.81
C PHE A 249 -5.55 8.64 -10.21
N PRO A 250 -6.33 9.38 -11.02
CA PRO A 250 -6.92 8.87 -12.26
C PRO A 250 -5.91 8.31 -13.25
N LYS A 251 -4.73 8.94 -13.38
CA LYS A 251 -3.70 8.43 -14.29
C LYS A 251 -3.10 7.18 -13.72
N ALA A 252 -2.67 7.18 -12.46
CA ALA A 252 -2.09 6.01 -11.80
C ALA A 252 -3.04 4.81 -11.79
N ALA A 253 -4.35 5.03 -11.72
CA ALA A 253 -5.37 3.97 -11.79
C ALA A 253 -5.35 3.20 -13.11
N MET A 254 -4.74 3.73 -14.17
CA MET A 254 -4.56 3.03 -15.45
C MET A 254 -3.46 1.95 -15.43
N MET A 255 -2.68 1.81 -14.35
CA MET A 255 -1.70 0.72 -14.25
C MET A 255 -2.42 -0.60 -14.08
N ALA A 256 -2.11 -1.60 -14.92
CA ALA A 256 -2.70 -2.92 -14.84
C ALA A 256 -2.26 -3.67 -13.57
N HIS A 257 -3.02 -4.69 -13.16
CA HIS A 257 -2.64 -5.56 -12.06
C HIS A 257 -1.61 -6.62 -12.49
N SER A 258 -0.59 -6.83 -11.67
CA SER A 258 0.15 -8.10 -11.61
C SER A 258 0.61 -8.37 -10.19
N CYS A 259 0.49 -9.62 -9.73
CA CYS A 259 1.06 -10.05 -8.45
C CYS A 259 2.61 -10.04 -8.45
N PHE A 260 3.21 -9.83 -9.63
CA PHE A 260 4.62 -9.53 -9.84
C PHE A 260 4.74 -8.20 -10.59
N LYS A 261 4.52 -7.11 -9.85
CA LYS A 261 4.52 -5.72 -10.34
C LYS A 261 5.91 -5.28 -10.81
N ASN A 262 5.99 -4.37 -11.77
CA ASN A 262 7.23 -3.73 -12.25
C ASN A 262 7.34 -2.24 -11.84
N THR A 263 6.46 -1.79 -10.94
CA THR A 263 6.46 -0.43 -10.39
C THR A 263 6.69 -0.39 -8.88
N LYS A 264 7.29 0.71 -8.43
CA LYS A 264 7.36 1.14 -7.02
C LYS A 264 6.58 2.45 -6.89
N VAL A 265 5.69 2.50 -5.90
CA VAL A 265 4.88 3.67 -5.60
C VAL A 265 5.34 4.28 -4.27
N THR A 266 5.43 5.61 -4.22
CA THR A 266 5.67 6.37 -2.99
C THR A 266 4.71 7.56 -2.91
N PHE A 267 4.47 8.06 -1.70
CA PHE A 267 3.55 9.16 -1.43
C PHE A 267 4.25 10.23 -0.59
N SER A 268 4.28 11.46 -1.08
CA SER A 268 4.71 12.61 -0.30
C SER A 268 3.65 13.04 0.72
N GLU A 269 4.05 13.92 1.66
CA GLU A 269 3.14 14.45 2.69
C GLU A 269 1.97 15.25 2.10
N ASP A 270 2.19 15.88 0.95
CA ASP A 270 1.18 16.63 0.23
C ASP A 270 0.35 15.74 -0.72
N HIS A 271 0.36 14.42 -0.53
CA HIS A 271 -0.40 13.43 -1.29
C HIS A 271 -0.07 13.43 -2.80
N VAL A 272 1.20 13.62 -3.14
CA VAL A 272 1.70 13.36 -4.50
C VAL A 272 2.21 11.93 -4.56
N MET A 273 1.60 11.14 -5.43
CA MET A 273 2.08 9.83 -5.80
C MET A 273 3.25 9.98 -6.77
N THR A 274 4.38 9.33 -6.48
CA THR A 274 5.45 9.13 -7.45
C THR A 274 5.61 7.65 -7.77
N ILE A 275 5.63 7.34 -9.05
CA ILE A 275 5.74 5.98 -9.57
C ILE A 275 7.11 5.84 -10.24
N TYR A 276 7.88 4.87 -9.78
CA TYR A 276 9.19 4.52 -10.33
C TYR A 276 9.12 3.15 -11.01
N ALA A 277 9.89 2.97 -12.09
CA ALA A 277 10.20 1.64 -12.60
C ALA A 277 11.11 0.93 -11.59
N ARG A 278 10.68 -0.21 -11.06
CA ARG A 278 11.48 -0.94 -10.07
C ARG A 278 12.46 -1.94 -10.69
N VAL A 279 12.20 -2.30 -11.95
CA VAL A 279 12.99 -3.15 -12.84
C VAL A 279 12.98 -2.50 -14.21
N PRO A 280 13.89 -2.84 -15.13
CA PRO A 280 13.79 -2.40 -16.51
C PRO A 280 12.46 -2.82 -17.15
N ILE A 281 11.87 -1.96 -17.98
CA ILE A 281 10.61 -2.21 -18.70
C ILE A 281 10.84 -1.90 -20.16
N SER A 282 10.58 -2.87 -21.05
CA SER A 282 10.80 -2.71 -22.49
C SER A 282 9.68 -1.86 -23.09
N LYS A 283 9.97 -1.15 -24.19
CA LYS A 283 8.94 -0.47 -24.97
C LYS A 283 7.86 -1.47 -25.40
N GLY A 284 6.60 -1.12 -25.16
CA GLY A 284 5.44 -1.96 -25.48
C GLY A 284 5.00 -2.89 -24.34
N ASP A 285 5.81 -3.04 -23.28
CA ASP A 285 5.40 -3.81 -22.11
C ASP A 285 4.38 -3.05 -21.26
N LEU A 286 3.49 -3.81 -20.60
CA LEU A 286 2.54 -3.28 -19.64
C LEU A 286 3.24 -2.79 -18.37
N ILE A 287 2.75 -1.67 -17.84
CA ILE A 287 3.16 -1.13 -16.55
C ILE A 287 2.20 -1.64 -15.49
N TYR A 288 2.74 -2.44 -14.58
CA TYR A 288 1.99 -3.17 -13.58
C TYR A 288 2.16 -2.61 -12.18
N HIS A 289 1.05 -2.53 -11.46
CA HIS A 289 0.99 -2.38 -10.01
C HIS A 289 0.37 -3.64 -9.39
N SER A 290 0.57 -3.88 -8.08
CA SER A 290 -0.13 -4.98 -7.37
C SER A 290 -1.20 -4.41 -6.48
N TYR A 291 -2.45 -4.77 -6.75
CA TYR A 291 -3.59 -4.42 -5.90
C TYR A 291 -3.76 -5.36 -4.71
N ALA A 292 -3.04 -6.49 -4.70
CA ALA A 292 -3.09 -7.50 -3.66
C ALA A 292 -1.88 -7.39 -2.72
N LYS A 293 -2.02 -7.90 -1.50
CA LYS A 293 -0.92 -7.90 -0.52
C LYS A 293 0.19 -8.87 -0.93
N THR A 294 1.44 -8.46 -0.78
CA THR A 294 2.63 -9.17 -1.26
C THR A 294 2.72 -10.63 -0.80
N PHE A 295 2.48 -10.90 0.48
CA PHE A 295 2.63 -12.24 1.08
C PHE A 295 1.41 -13.13 0.98
N HIS A 296 0.27 -12.64 0.49
CA HIS A 296 -0.90 -13.49 0.32
C HIS A 296 -0.61 -14.66 -0.62
N THR A 297 -1.22 -15.82 -0.38
CA THR A 297 -1.18 -17.00 -1.25
C THR A 297 -1.87 -16.73 -2.58
N THR A 298 -1.67 -17.57 -3.60
CA THR A 298 -2.37 -17.42 -4.89
C THR A 298 -3.89 -17.43 -4.70
N THR A 299 -4.39 -18.33 -3.84
CA THR A 299 -5.79 -18.43 -3.45
C THR A 299 -6.30 -17.12 -2.85
N GLN A 300 -5.61 -16.59 -1.82
CA GLN A 300 -5.99 -15.34 -1.16
C GLN A 300 -6.04 -14.17 -2.13
N ARG A 301 -5.00 -14.00 -2.96
CA ARG A 301 -4.94 -12.89 -3.94
C ARG A 301 -6.08 -12.98 -4.96
N ARG A 302 -6.36 -14.17 -5.51
CA ARG A 302 -7.42 -14.35 -6.52
C ARG A 302 -8.80 -14.08 -5.93
N ILE A 303 -9.09 -14.55 -4.72
CA ILE A 303 -10.34 -14.26 -4.01
C ILE A 303 -10.48 -12.75 -3.77
N GLU A 304 -9.46 -12.09 -3.22
CA GLU A 304 -9.51 -10.65 -2.94
C GLU A 304 -9.70 -9.78 -4.19
N LEU A 305 -9.04 -10.14 -5.30
CA LEU A 305 -9.19 -9.43 -6.57
C LEU A 305 -10.57 -9.66 -7.18
N TYR A 306 -11.13 -10.87 -7.06
CA TYR A 306 -12.47 -11.15 -7.55
C TYR A 306 -13.52 -10.32 -6.79
N TYR A 307 -13.52 -10.38 -5.45
CA TYR A 307 -14.48 -9.62 -4.64
C TYR A 307 -14.23 -8.10 -4.65
N GLY A 308 -12.98 -7.68 -4.81
CA GLY A 308 -12.58 -6.29 -4.68
C GLY A 308 -12.51 -5.52 -5.99
N LYS A 309 -12.24 -6.21 -7.10
CA LYS A 309 -11.90 -5.63 -8.40
C LYS A 309 -12.57 -6.36 -9.58
N TYR A 310 -13.44 -7.34 -9.31
CA TYR A 310 -14.24 -8.05 -10.33
C TYR A 310 -13.43 -8.76 -11.42
N PHE A 311 -12.20 -9.17 -11.12
CA PHE A 311 -11.40 -9.99 -12.03
C PHE A 311 -10.56 -11.02 -11.29
N SER A 312 -10.16 -12.08 -12.01
CA SER A 312 -9.27 -13.13 -11.52
C SER A 312 -7.89 -13.03 -12.17
N CYS A 313 -6.84 -12.87 -11.37
CA CYS A 313 -5.48 -12.64 -11.87
C CYS A 313 -4.80 -13.89 -12.43
N GLU A 314 -4.36 -13.83 -13.69
CA GLU A 314 -3.65 -14.90 -14.41
C GLU A 314 -2.16 -14.57 -14.65
N CYS A 315 -1.57 -13.68 -13.84
CA CYS A 315 -0.17 -13.30 -14.03
C CYS A 315 0.79 -14.50 -13.80
N LYS A 316 2.04 -14.36 -14.28
CA LYS A 316 3.07 -15.41 -14.16
C LYS A 316 3.26 -15.99 -12.76
N ARG A 317 3.06 -15.19 -11.70
CA ARG A 317 3.13 -15.66 -10.31
C ARG A 317 1.91 -16.51 -9.93
N CYS A 318 0.72 -16.15 -10.39
CA CYS A 318 -0.49 -16.91 -10.11
C CYS A 318 -0.54 -18.21 -10.93
N LEU A 319 0.03 -18.23 -12.13
CA LEU A 319 0.09 -19.43 -12.98
C LEU A 319 1.06 -20.50 -12.46
N ASP A 320 2.12 -20.10 -11.78
CA ASP A 320 3.17 -20.99 -11.30
C ASP A 320 2.80 -21.60 -9.93
N PRO A 321 2.63 -22.93 -9.80
CA PRO A 321 2.36 -23.58 -8.51
C PRO A 321 3.41 -23.35 -7.43
N THR A 322 4.66 -23.06 -7.82
CA THR A 322 5.75 -22.75 -6.88
C THR A 322 5.80 -21.27 -6.51
N GLU A 323 4.96 -20.45 -7.13
CA GLU A 323 4.97 -18.99 -7.03
C GLU A 323 6.38 -18.40 -7.27
N MET A 324 6.96 -18.73 -8.43
CA MET A 324 8.32 -18.34 -8.84
C MET A 324 9.42 -18.92 -7.93
N GLY A 325 9.17 -20.10 -7.36
CA GLY A 325 10.07 -20.77 -6.42
C GLY A 325 10.03 -20.21 -4.99
N SER A 326 9.08 -19.33 -4.66
CA SER A 326 8.91 -18.82 -3.29
C SER A 326 8.18 -19.80 -2.36
N TYR A 327 7.36 -20.70 -2.92
CA TYR A 327 6.57 -21.68 -2.20
C TYR A 327 5.65 -21.06 -1.11
N ILE A 328 5.20 -19.82 -1.32
CA ILE A 328 4.36 -19.07 -0.35
C ILE A 328 3.01 -19.72 -0.11
N SER A 329 2.49 -20.47 -1.07
CA SER A 329 1.26 -21.24 -0.91
C SER A 329 1.50 -22.70 -0.51
N ALA A 330 2.75 -23.17 -0.34
CA ALA A 330 3.04 -24.60 -0.18
C ALA A 330 2.76 -25.16 1.22
N LEU A 331 2.17 -26.36 1.25
CA LEU A 331 1.94 -27.14 2.48
C LEU A 331 3.03 -28.21 2.63
N LYS A 332 3.29 -28.67 3.85
CA LYS A 332 4.11 -29.86 4.10
C LYS A 332 3.27 -31.12 3.95
N CYS A 333 3.83 -32.13 3.29
CA CYS A 333 3.17 -33.41 3.13
C CYS A 333 3.14 -34.20 4.43
N GLN A 334 1.95 -34.44 4.97
CA GLN A 334 1.79 -35.23 6.20
C GLN A 334 2.04 -36.73 6.01
N ASN A 335 1.97 -37.22 4.77
CA ASN A 335 2.18 -38.63 4.46
C ASN A 335 3.66 -39.02 4.45
N CYS A 336 4.49 -38.29 3.70
CA CYS A 336 5.92 -38.62 3.55
C CYS A 336 6.86 -37.75 4.39
N LYS A 337 6.36 -36.65 5.00
CA LYS A 337 7.12 -35.67 5.81
C LYS A 337 8.26 -34.93 5.10
N GLU A 338 8.65 -35.35 3.89
CA GLU A 338 9.71 -34.74 3.07
C GLU A 338 9.15 -33.80 1.99
N GLY A 339 8.06 -34.18 1.33
CA GLY A 339 7.54 -33.47 0.17
C GLY A 339 6.72 -32.21 0.50
N LEU A 340 6.68 -31.28 -0.45
CA LEU A 340 5.74 -30.16 -0.45
C LEU A 340 4.49 -30.52 -1.27
N ILE A 341 3.33 -30.10 -0.78
CA ILE A 341 2.03 -30.18 -1.47
C ILE A 341 1.77 -28.83 -2.15
N LEU A 342 1.52 -28.86 -3.46
CA LEU A 342 1.25 -27.69 -4.31
C LEU A 342 -0.04 -27.89 -5.09
N SER A 343 -0.70 -26.80 -5.49
CA SER A 343 -1.87 -26.86 -6.37
C SER A 343 -1.49 -27.44 -7.73
N GLU A 344 -2.31 -28.34 -8.26
CA GLU A 344 -2.15 -28.87 -9.62
C GLU A 344 -2.51 -27.82 -10.68
N SER A 345 -3.54 -27.01 -10.41
CA SER A 345 -4.01 -25.90 -11.24
C SER A 345 -4.26 -24.67 -10.36
N PRO A 346 -3.25 -23.80 -10.14
CA PRO A 346 -3.35 -22.68 -9.20
C PRO A 346 -4.42 -21.63 -9.54
N LEU A 347 -4.89 -21.59 -10.79
CA LEU A 347 -5.94 -20.68 -11.22
C LEU A 347 -7.35 -21.22 -10.90
N ASP A 348 -7.49 -22.53 -10.67
CA ASP A 348 -8.75 -23.15 -10.27
C ASP A 348 -8.81 -23.29 -8.74
N LEU A 349 -9.76 -22.60 -8.11
CA LEU A 349 -9.97 -22.66 -6.67
C LEU A 349 -10.42 -24.05 -6.19
N ASN A 350 -10.94 -24.89 -7.08
CA ASN A 350 -11.36 -26.25 -6.79
C ASN A 350 -10.29 -27.30 -7.15
N SER A 351 -9.11 -26.87 -7.62
CA SER A 351 -8.03 -27.78 -7.97
C SER A 351 -7.63 -28.66 -6.80
N ALA A 352 -7.31 -29.92 -7.12
CA ALA A 352 -6.58 -30.79 -6.21
C ALA A 352 -5.16 -30.25 -5.97
N TRP A 353 -4.58 -30.66 -4.84
CA TRP A 353 -3.23 -30.32 -4.43
C TRP A 353 -2.42 -31.59 -4.19
N SER A 354 -1.27 -31.71 -4.82
CA SER A 354 -0.52 -32.96 -4.86
C SER A 354 0.88 -32.79 -4.30
N CYS A 355 1.33 -33.81 -3.57
CA CYS A 355 2.70 -33.89 -3.07
C CYS A 355 3.68 -34.07 -4.23
N ARG A 356 4.80 -33.36 -4.19
CA ARG A 356 5.86 -33.45 -5.20
C ARG A 356 6.84 -34.61 -4.97
N HIS A 357 6.65 -35.41 -3.92
CA HIS A 357 7.54 -36.51 -3.55
C HIS A 357 6.84 -37.88 -3.46
N CYS A 358 5.55 -37.92 -3.09
CA CYS A 358 4.75 -39.15 -3.02
C CYS A 358 3.39 -38.95 -3.68
N SER A 359 2.57 -40.00 -3.76
CA SER A 359 1.24 -39.98 -4.41
C SER A 359 0.13 -39.33 -3.57
N PHE A 360 0.46 -38.66 -2.46
CA PHE A 360 -0.55 -38.04 -1.60
C PHE A 360 -1.20 -36.82 -2.27
N VAL A 361 -2.53 -36.78 -2.24
CA VAL A 361 -3.38 -35.71 -2.78
C VAL A 361 -4.26 -35.15 -1.67
N LEU A 362 -4.42 -33.83 -1.65
CA LEU A 362 -5.21 -33.06 -0.70
C LEU A 362 -6.22 -32.19 -1.46
N ASN A 363 -7.42 -32.04 -0.90
CA ASN A 363 -8.47 -31.14 -1.39
C ASN A 363 -8.86 -30.15 -0.28
N GLY A 364 -9.56 -29.08 -0.64
CA GLY A 364 -10.12 -28.14 0.33
C GLY A 364 -9.10 -27.18 0.98
N VAL A 365 -7.93 -26.99 0.37
CA VAL A 365 -6.89 -26.06 0.86
C VAL A 365 -7.41 -24.62 1.04
N PRO A 366 -8.26 -24.05 0.17
CA PRO A 366 -8.81 -22.71 0.41
C PRO A 366 -9.60 -22.56 1.72
N LEU A 367 -10.32 -23.62 2.14
CA LEU A 367 -11.06 -23.60 3.41
C LEU A 367 -10.11 -23.68 4.61
N LEU A 368 -9.06 -24.50 4.52
CA LEU A 368 -7.99 -24.54 5.52
C LEU A 368 -7.33 -23.17 5.66
N GLU A 369 -6.92 -22.55 4.55
CA GLU A 369 -6.31 -21.21 4.56
C GLU A 369 -7.24 -20.15 5.17
N ARG A 370 -8.54 -20.21 4.87
CA ARG A 370 -9.54 -19.32 5.47
C ARG A 370 -9.56 -19.45 6.99
N ASN A 371 -9.61 -20.68 7.52
CA ASN A 371 -9.68 -20.92 8.96
C ASN A 371 -8.41 -20.46 9.68
N VAL A 372 -7.24 -20.77 9.12
CA VAL A 372 -5.95 -20.35 9.68
C VAL A 372 -5.78 -18.83 9.63
N ARG A 373 -6.26 -18.18 8.56
CA ARG A 373 -6.26 -16.72 8.46
C ARG A 373 -7.08 -16.09 9.60
N MET A 374 -8.29 -16.57 9.84
CA MET A 374 -9.15 -16.03 10.93
C MET A 374 -8.48 -16.17 12.30
N GLU A 375 -7.82 -17.31 12.56
CA GLU A 375 -7.04 -17.50 13.78
C GLU A 375 -5.88 -16.51 13.87
N MET A 376 -5.07 -16.39 12.81
CA MET A 376 -3.93 -15.47 12.80
C MET A 376 -4.36 -14.01 12.99
N GLU A 377 -5.48 -13.59 12.38
CA GLU A 377 -6.04 -12.25 12.51
C GLU A 377 -6.60 -11.95 13.90
N SER A 378 -6.98 -12.99 14.66
CA SER A 378 -7.43 -12.86 16.05
C SER A 378 -6.28 -12.60 17.03
N ILE A 379 -5.03 -12.89 16.64
CA ILE A 379 -3.84 -12.64 17.47
C ILE A 379 -3.50 -11.15 17.42
N PRO A 380 -3.52 -10.42 18.56
CA PRO A 380 -3.10 -9.03 18.58
C PRO A 380 -1.69 -8.86 18.02
N LYS A 381 -1.44 -7.81 17.22
CA LYS A 381 -0.11 -7.57 16.62
C LYS A 381 1.01 -7.33 17.65
N THR A 382 0.65 -7.05 18.90
CA THR A 382 1.55 -6.89 20.05
C THR A 382 1.70 -8.16 20.88
N ASP A 383 0.92 -9.21 20.60
CA ASP A 383 1.00 -10.51 21.26
C ASP A 383 2.02 -11.42 20.55
N PHE A 384 3.29 -11.21 20.88
CA PHE A 384 4.38 -11.94 20.27
C PHE A 384 4.45 -13.39 20.72
N ARG A 385 4.03 -13.70 21.95
CA ARG A 385 3.94 -15.10 22.42
C ARG A 385 2.87 -15.85 21.63
N GLY A 386 1.73 -15.23 21.37
CA GLY A 386 0.70 -15.79 20.50
C GLY A 386 1.24 -16.12 19.10
N LEU A 387 2.09 -15.26 18.53
CA LEU A 387 2.73 -15.52 17.24
C LEU A 387 3.74 -16.70 17.27
N GLU A 388 4.48 -16.88 18.36
CA GLU A 388 5.37 -18.03 18.54
C GLU A 388 4.58 -19.34 18.60
N LEU A 389 3.53 -19.38 19.43
CA LEU A 389 2.63 -20.54 19.55
C LEU A 389 1.93 -20.86 18.22
N PHE A 390 1.57 -19.83 17.45
CA PHE A 390 1.01 -20.00 16.11
C PHE A 390 2.00 -20.67 15.16
N ILE A 391 3.28 -20.26 15.17
CA ILE A 391 4.33 -20.90 14.37
C ILE A 391 4.49 -22.35 14.79
N GLU A 392 4.60 -22.64 16.08
CA GLU A 392 4.75 -24.01 16.60
C GLU A 392 3.59 -24.92 16.14
N LYS A 393 2.35 -24.46 16.31
CA LYS A 393 1.14 -25.19 15.92
C LYS A 393 1.11 -25.53 14.43
N TYR A 394 1.55 -24.62 13.58
CA TYR A 394 1.35 -24.73 12.13
C TYR A 394 2.61 -25.09 11.34
N SER A 395 3.78 -25.19 11.99
CA SER A 395 5.05 -25.53 11.33
C SER A 395 5.10 -26.93 10.75
N ASP A 396 4.29 -27.86 11.25
CA ASP A 396 4.17 -29.20 10.65
C ASP A 396 3.21 -29.21 9.47
N THR A 397 2.26 -28.28 9.40
CA THR A 397 1.26 -28.21 8.31
C THR A 397 1.77 -27.44 7.11
N PHE A 398 2.44 -26.31 7.34
CA PHE A 398 2.86 -25.40 6.27
C PHE A 398 4.38 -25.43 6.04
N GLY A 399 4.79 -25.14 4.81
CA GLY A 399 6.20 -24.88 4.51
C GLY A 399 6.72 -23.66 5.28
N SER A 400 8.03 -23.61 5.53
CA SER A 400 8.65 -22.49 6.27
C SER A 400 8.43 -21.13 5.59
N SER A 401 8.34 -21.11 4.27
CA SER A 401 8.10 -19.90 3.46
C SER A 401 6.61 -19.60 3.23
N HIS A 402 5.70 -20.42 3.77
CA HIS A 402 4.28 -20.23 3.59
C HIS A 402 3.81 -18.89 4.16
N SER A 403 2.86 -18.24 3.49
CA SER A 403 2.30 -16.91 3.81
C SER A 403 2.14 -16.65 5.31
N PHE A 404 1.41 -17.51 6.02
CA PHE A 404 1.13 -17.34 7.45
C PHE A 404 2.38 -17.44 8.34
N ILE A 405 3.21 -18.46 8.11
CA ILE A 405 4.45 -18.68 8.87
C ILE A 405 5.43 -17.53 8.62
N LEU A 406 5.61 -17.16 7.35
CA LEU A 406 6.47 -16.06 6.95
C LEU A 406 6.01 -14.73 7.54
N LYS A 407 4.70 -14.49 7.59
CA LYS A 407 4.14 -13.26 8.16
C LYS A 407 4.34 -13.20 9.68
N ALA A 408 4.14 -14.31 10.40
CA ALA A 408 4.42 -14.38 11.84
C ALA A 408 5.92 -14.18 12.12
N LYS A 409 6.79 -14.86 11.37
CA LYS A 409 8.25 -14.68 11.44
C LYS A 409 8.68 -13.25 11.13
N GLN A 410 8.07 -12.59 10.13
CA GLN A 410 8.33 -11.17 9.84
C GLN A 410 8.01 -10.28 11.04
N LEU A 411 6.83 -10.44 11.65
CA LEU A 411 6.44 -9.63 12.81
C LEU A 411 7.38 -9.86 14.00
N LEU A 412 7.71 -11.12 14.31
CA LEU A 412 8.65 -11.48 15.37
C LEU A 412 10.07 -10.94 15.10
N SER A 413 10.55 -11.01 13.86
CA SER A 413 11.87 -10.50 13.48
C SER A 413 12.05 -9.01 13.81
N VAL A 414 10.98 -8.22 13.70
CA VAL A 414 10.96 -6.80 14.08
C VAL A 414 10.78 -6.64 15.58
N ALA A 415 9.98 -7.50 16.22
CA ALA A 415 9.64 -7.39 17.63
C ALA A 415 10.79 -7.74 18.59
N TYR A 416 11.55 -8.79 18.25
CA TYR A 416 12.69 -9.25 19.04
C TYR A 416 13.71 -8.12 19.24
N GLY A 417 13.95 -7.78 20.50
CA GLY A 417 14.87 -6.72 20.92
C GLY A 417 14.28 -5.30 20.89
N ARG A 418 13.00 -5.12 20.57
CA ARG A 418 12.35 -3.78 20.52
C ARG A 418 11.27 -3.56 21.57
N TYR A 419 10.45 -4.56 21.88
CA TYR A 419 9.29 -4.43 22.77
C TYR A 419 9.51 -5.02 24.18
N ALA A 420 8.75 -4.50 25.14
CA ALA A 420 8.67 -5.05 26.51
C ALA A 420 8.25 -6.53 26.48
N GLY A 421 8.89 -7.38 27.27
CA GLY A 421 8.80 -8.85 27.19
C GLY A 421 9.98 -9.53 26.48
N PHE A 422 10.68 -8.82 25.56
CA PHE A 422 11.98 -9.25 24.99
C PHE A 422 13.14 -8.33 25.37
N LYS A 423 12.88 -7.42 26.31
CA LYS A 423 13.79 -6.37 26.80
C LYS A 423 14.02 -6.42 28.30
N GLU A 424 13.51 -7.42 29.02
CA GLU A 424 13.42 -7.36 30.48
C GLU A 424 14.78 -7.22 31.19
N ASN A 425 15.92 -7.45 30.54
CA ASN A 425 17.25 -7.17 31.10
C ASN A 425 18.27 -6.54 30.12
N ASN A 426 17.81 -5.79 29.10
CA ASN A 426 18.68 -5.08 28.15
C ASN A 426 19.70 -5.94 27.36
N THR A 427 19.61 -7.27 27.44
CA THR A 427 20.43 -8.22 26.69
C THR A 427 19.51 -9.31 26.16
N MET A 428 19.40 -9.39 24.84
CA MET A 428 18.87 -10.60 24.21
C MET A 428 19.92 -11.69 24.31
N ASP A 429 19.53 -12.89 24.71
CA ASP A 429 20.43 -14.04 24.65
C ASP A 429 20.78 -14.39 23.18
N ALA A 430 21.88 -15.13 23.01
CA ALA A 430 22.38 -15.51 21.69
C ALA A 430 21.39 -16.39 20.92
N GLU A 431 20.60 -17.24 21.59
CA GLU A 431 19.65 -18.15 20.95
C GLU A 431 18.49 -17.36 20.31
N THR A 432 17.93 -16.39 21.04
CA THR A 432 16.88 -15.52 20.52
C THR A 432 17.39 -14.67 19.34
N LEU A 433 18.65 -14.21 19.40
CA LEU A 433 19.28 -13.49 18.28
C LEU A 433 19.51 -14.38 17.05
N GLU A 434 19.91 -15.64 17.24
CA GLU A 434 20.03 -16.61 16.16
C GLU A 434 18.69 -16.88 15.47
N LYS A 435 17.61 -17.05 16.26
CA LYS A 435 16.24 -17.16 15.72
C LYS A 435 15.83 -15.90 14.95
N LYS A 436 16.12 -14.70 15.47
CA LYS A 436 15.87 -13.43 14.76
C LYS A 436 16.60 -13.39 13.42
N VAL A 437 17.88 -13.78 13.38
CA VAL A 437 18.67 -13.83 12.13
C VAL A 437 18.10 -14.86 11.15
N GLU A 438 17.70 -16.04 11.61
CA GLU A 438 17.04 -17.05 10.77
C GLU A 438 15.77 -16.48 10.11
N TYR A 439 14.92 -15.83 10.90
CA TYR A 439 13.67 -15.25 10.40
C TYR A 439 13.93 -14.11 9.41
N CYS A 440 14.88 -13.21 9.71
CA CYS A 440 15.28 -12.15 8.79
C CYS A 440 15.82 -12.70 7.46
N ARG A 441 16.68 -13.75 7.50
CA ARG A 441 17.20 -14.39 6.28
C ARG A 441 16.08 -15.00 5.44
N LEU A 442 15.15 -15.69 6.07
CA LEU A 442 14.01 -16.31 5.39
C LEU A 442 13.09 -15.26 4.74
N VAL A 443 12.73 -14.21 5.49
CA VAL A 443 11.92 -13.09 4.98
C VAL A 443 12.59 -12.41 3.79
N LEU A 444 13.87 -12.05 3.92
CA LEU A 444 14.61 -11.40 2.84
C LEU A 444 14.73 -12.29 1.60
N LYS A 445 15.02 -13.58 1.78
CA LYS A 445 15.08 -14.55 0.68
C LYS A 445 13.76 -14.59 -0.08
N THR A 446 12.64 -14.69 0.62
CA THR A 446 11.32 -14.78 -0.01
C THR A 446 10.89 -13.46 -0.65
N GLU A 447 11.17 -12.32 -0.01
CA GLU A 447 10.88 -11.00 -0.60
C GLU A 447 11.66 -10.76 -1.89
N ARG A 448 12.93 -11.16 -1.98
CA ARG A 448 13.71 -11.05 -3.22
C ARG A 448 13.09 -11.81 -4.40
N ILE A 449 12.40 -12.92 -4.13
CA ILE A 449 11.70 -13.70 -5.18
C ILE A 449 10.44 -12.98 -5.67
N ILE A 450 9.60 -12.48 -4.76
CA ILE A 450 8.24 -11.99 -5.11
C ILE A 450 8.15 -10.48 -5.36
N GLU A 451 9.09 -9.70 -4.85
CA GLU A 451 9.13 -8.24 -5.03
C GLU A 451 10.06 -7.88 -6.20
N SER A 452 11.32 -8.36 -6.20
CA SER A 452 12.38 -8.03 -7.18
C SER A 452 12.71 -6.53 -7.34
N GLY A 453 13.92 -6.22 -7.80
CA GLY A 453 14.34 -4.83 -8.07
C GLY A 453 14.22 -3.89 -6.87
N ILE A 454 13.95 -2.59 -7.14
CA ILE A 454 13.84 -1.57 -6.08
C ILE A 454 12.59 -1.83 -5.22
N SER A 455 12.78 -2.07 -3.92
CA SER A 455 11.68 -2.41 -3.01
C SER A 455 11.90 -1.83 -1.61
N THR A 456 10.89 -1.12 -1.08
CA THR A 456 10.90 -0.68 0.32
C THR A 456 11.04 -1.85 1.27
N ARG A 457 10.37 -2.97 0.97
CA ARG A 457 10.37 -4.15 1.83
C ARG A 457 11.74 -4.82 1.89
N ILE A 458 12.39 -4.98 0.73
CA ILE A 458 13.77 -5.49 0.65
C ILE A 458 14.70 -4.57 1.43
N GLY A 459 14.58 -3.25 1.24
CA GLY A 459 15.41 -2.29 1.97
C GLY A 459 15.26 -2.41 3.49
N MET A 460 14.01 -2.54 3.98
CA MET A 460 13.73 -2.77 5.40
C MET A 460 14.29 -4.12 5.88
N ALA A 461 14.05 -5.21 5.14
CA ALA A 461 14.52 -6.54 5.50
C ALA A 461 16.05 -6.65 5.52
N CYS A 462 16.75 -5.99 4.60
CA CYS A 462 18.20 -5.88 4.59
C CYS A 462 18.72 -5.13 5.83
N TYR A 463 18.11 -3.99 6.17
CA TYR A 463 18.48 -3.25 7.38
C TYR A 463 18.26 -4.08 8.64
N GLU A 464 17.09 -4.73 8.77
CA GLU A 464 16.78 -5.56 9.94
C GLU A 464 17.74 -6.74 10.10
N LEU A 465 18.10 -7.40 8.99
CA LEU A 465 19.09 -8.49 9.02
C LEU A 465 20.48 -7.96 9.40
N ALA A 466 20.91 -6.82 8.83
CA ALA A 466 22.21 -6.23 9.14
C ALA A 466 22.33 -5.89 10.64
N MET A 467 21.29 -5.30 11.23
CA MET A 467 21.28 -4.96 12.66
C MET A 467 21.23 -6.21 13.55
N ALA A 468 20.46 -7.22 13.16
CA ALA A 468 20.44 -8.49 13.89
C ALA A 468 21.81 -9.18 13.89
N LEU A 469 22.50 -9.17 12.74
CA LEU A 469 23.85 -9.72 12.60
C LEU A 469 24.89 -8.94 13.42
N LYS A 470 24.84 -7.60 13.41
CA LYS A 470 25.74 -6.77 14.23
C LYS A 470 25.61 -7.12 15.71
N LEU A 471 24.35 -7.15 16.21
CA LEU A 471 24.06 -7.47 17.60
C LEU A 471 24.44 -8.92 17.98
N LEU A 472 24.18 -9.90 17.10
CA LEU A 472 24.59 -11.28 17.32
C LEU A 472 26.12 -11.40 17.41
N SER A 473 26.87 -10.67 16.58
CA SER A 473 28.34 -10.68 16.62
C SER A 473 28.88 -10.17 17.96
N GLU A 474 28.24 -9.14 18.52
CA GLU A 474 28.60 -8.54 19.82
C GLU A 474 28.30 -9.49 20.98
N VAL A 475 27.12 -10.12 20.99
CA VAL A 475 26.67 -10.99 22.10
C VAL A 475 27.33 -12.36 22.09
N SER A 476 27.42 -13.00 20.92
CA SER A 476 27.89 -14.39 20.82
C SER A 476 29.40 -14.53 20.62
N GLN A 477 30.12 -13.41 20.42
CA GLN A 477 31.52 -13.37 19.98
C GLN A 477 31.79 -14.20 18.69
N LYS A 478 30.73 -14.62 17.97
CA LYS A 478 30.87 -15.29 16.68
C LYS A 478 31.36 -14.29 15.64
N SER A 479 32.33 -14.72 14.84
CA SER A 479 32.82 -13.93 13.72
C SER A 479 31.78 -13.93 12.60
N ILE A 480 31.03 -12.83 12.49
CA ILE A 480 30.12 -12.61 11.35
C ILE A 480 30.90 -11.86 10.26
N PRO A 481 30.85 -12.32 9.00
CA PRO A 481 31.60 -11.66 7.94
C PRO A 481 31.13 -10.21 7.73
N LYS A 482 32.02 -9.25 8.00
CA LYS A 482 31.72 -7.81 7.85
C LYS A 482 31.23 -7.43 6.45
N HIS A 483 31.65 -8.17 5.41
CA HIS A 483 31.21 -7.95 4.04
C HIS A 483 29.71 -8.26 3.86
N GLU A 484 29.15 -9.22 4.62
CA GLU A 484 27.72 -9.55 4.57
C GLU A 484 26.89 -8.36 5.09
N ILE A 485 27.26 -7.82 6.26
CA ILE A 485 26.61 -6.64 6.85
C ILE A 485 26.73 -5.43 5.91
N LYS A 486 27.92 -5.21 5.35
CA LYS A 486 28.16 -4.12 4.39
C LYS A 486 27.21 -4.20 3.18
N ASN A 487 27.12 -5.37 2.53
CA ASN A 487 26.30 -5.56 1.34
C ASN A 487 24.80 -5.35 1.65
N LEU A 488 24.34 -5.83 2.80
CA LEU A 488 22.96 -5.62 3.26
C LEU A 488 22.67 -4.13 3.46
N LEU A 489 23.57 -3.40 4.12
CA LEU A 489 23.40 -1.95 4.33
C LEU A 489 23.44 -1.17 3.01
N GLU A 490 24.29 -1.53 2.07
CA GLU A 490 24.35 -0.91 0.73
C GLU A 490 23.01 -1.09 -0.03
N GLU A 491 22.45 -2.29 -0.03
CA GLU A 491 21.16 -2.57 -0.65
C GLU A 491 19.99 -1.86 0.08
N ALA A 492 20.07 -1.75 1.41
CA ALA A 492 19.11 -0.99 2.21
C ALA A 492 19.13 0.50 1.85
N VAL A 493 20.32 1.12 1.79
CA VAL A 493 20.49 2.51 1.38
C VAL A 493 19.95 2.73 -0.04
N GLN A 494 20.34 1.88 -0.98
CA GLN A 494 19.89 1.98 -2.38
C GLN A 494 18.37 1.90 -2.48
N SER A 495 17.75 0.91 -1.85
CA SER A 495 16.30 0.68 -1.95
C SER A 495 15.48 1.78 -1.26
N LEU A 496 15.93 2.24 -0.09
CA LEU A 496 15.24 3.26 0.71
C LEU A 496 15.54 4.69 0.24
N SER A 497 16.47 4.88 -0.70
CA SER A 497 16.76 6.21 -1.30
C SER A 497 15.61 6.78 -2.14
N TYR A 498 14.73 5.92 -2.65
CA TYR A 498 13.55 6.31 -3.42
C TYR A 498 12.37 6.74 -2.56
N GLU A 499 12.49 6.62 -1.23
CA GLU A 499 11.46 7.04 -0.28
C GLU A 499 11.48 8.56 -0.06
N PRO A 500 10.31 9.21 0.11
CA PRO A 500 10.24 10.64 0.40
C PRO A 500 11.02 11.00 1.67
N LEU A 501 11.72 12.14 1.67
CA LEU A 501 12.59 12.58 2.79
C LEU A 501 11.91 12.58 4.16
N SER A 502 10.64 12.96 4.22
CA SER A 502 9.85 12.98 5.44
C SER A 502 9.41 11.60 5.94
N SER A 503 9.41 10.59 5.07
CA SER A 503 8.89 9.26 5.38
C SER A 503 9.73 8.54 6.42
N HIS A 504 9.09 7.67 7.21
CA HIS A 504 9.80 6.79 8.15
C HIS A 504 10.82 5.89 7.43
N TYR A 505 10.48 5.41 6.22
CA TYR A 505 11.34 4.54 5.43
C TYR A 505 12.63 5.25 4.97
N ARG A 506 12.54 6.53 4.59
CA ARG A 506 13.74 7.29 4.23
C ARG A 506 14.62 7.58 5.44
N LYS A 507 14.03 7.83 6.61
CA LYS A 507 14.78 7.95 7.89
C LYS A 507 15.56 6.67 8.19
N LEU A 508 14.94 5.50 7.97
CA LEU A 508 15.61 4.20 8.09
C LEU A 508 16.77 4.06 7.09
N GLY A 509 16.59 4.53 5.85
CA GLY A 509 17.66 4.56 4.84
C GLY A 509 18.85 5.44 5.24
N ILE A 510 18.60 6.58 5.90
CA ILE A 510 19.66 7.45 6.43
C ILE A 510 20.38 6.76 7.60
N GLN A 511 19.66 6.06 8.47
CA GLN A 511 20.27 5.26 9.54
C GLN A 511 21.16 4.16 8.97
N ALA A 512 20.70 3.44 7.94
CA ALA A 512 21.51 2.45 7.23
C ALA A 512 22.79 3.06 6.63
N GLU A 513 22.72 4.28 6.11
CA GLU A 513 23.87 5.00 5.56
C GLU A 513 24.90 5.36 6.65
N MET A 514 24.43 5.82 7.81
CA MET A 514 25.30 6.09 8.97
C MET A 514 26.02 4.83 9.45
N GLU A 515 25.29 3.72 9.60
CA GLU A 515 25.85 2.41 9.97
C GLU A 515 26.90 1.92 8.97
N LEU A 516 26.66 2.14 7.67
CA LEU A 516 27.60 1.78 6.62
C LEU A 516 28.90 2.61 6.68
N ILE A 517 28.80 3.90 6.96
CA ILE A 517 29.95 4.80 7.14
C ILE A 517 30.78 4.35 8.35
N GLU A 518 30.15 4.05 9.47
CA GLU A 518 30.82 3.55 10.68
C GLU A 518 31.56 2.24 10.39
N LEU A 519 30.89 1.29 9.72
CA LEU A 519 31.47 0.00 9.36
C LEU A 519 32.71 0.14 8.46
N ARG A 520 32.65 1.04 7.46
CA ARG A 520 33.78 1.34 6.57
C ARG A 520 34.95 1.98 7.32
N SER A 521 34.66 2.87 8.25
CA SER A 521 35.69 3.54 9.08
C SER A 521 36.42 2.53 9.97
N ASN A 522 35.68 1.60 10.59
CA ASN A 522 36.21 0.51 11.41
C ASN A 522 36.99 -0.56 10.62
N LEU A 523 36.84 -0.61 9.30
CA LEU A 523 37.65 -1.47 8.42
C LEU A 523 39.00 -0.81 8.10
N LEU A 524 39.00 0.51 7.85
CA LEU A 524 40.20 1.28 7.55
C LEU A 524 41.13 1.45 8.77
N SER A 525 40.57 1.55 9.97
CA SER A 525 41.35 1.69 11.21
C SER A 525 42.06 0.41 11.67
N LYS A 526 41.66 -0.77 11.16
CA LYS A 526 42.32 -2.06 11.47
C LYS A 526 43.44 -2.44 10.48
N THR A 527 43.61 -1.65 9.42
CA THR A 527 44.66 -1.83 8.40
C THR A 527 45.85 -0.86 8.59
N ARG A 528 45.84 -0.07 9.67
CA ARG A 528 46.98 0.69 10.19
C ARG A 528 47.39 0.07 11.52
#